data_AF-A0A9R0J015-F1
#
_entry.id   AF-A0A9R0J015-F1
#
_cell.length_a   1.000
_cell.length_b   1.000
_cell.length_c   1.000
_cell.angle_alpha   90.00
_cell.angle_beta   90.00
_cell.angle_gamma   90.00
#
_symmetry.space_group_name_H-M   'P 1'
#
loop_
_entity.id
_entity.type
_entity.pdbx_description
1 polymer ?
#
loop_
_entity_poly.entity_id
_entity_poly.type
_entity_poly.pdbx_seq_one_letter_code
_entity_poly.pdbx_strand_id
1 'polypeptide(L)'
;MDAIRKQLDVLMGANRNGDVTEVNRKYFDRDVCRLFLSGLCPHELFQLTKMDMGPCPKVHSLQLRKEYEEAKAKGVDNYDRDLEDVIDRLIVECDRKITRALKRLADEDAKAAIAISVSDVTQTEEIIELSKVIRQKLDEADQSDLEGKTDLKIRALEEVEEMRIKRADKQSMLLLDAFNKDRASLPQPLPNPPPLAPLPMLAPDARTQELINEKLKKAEDLGEQGLVDEAQKALEEAEALKKLAPRQDPSADSAKYTAADVRITDQKLRVCDICGAFLSVYDSDRRLADHFGGKLHLGYMQIREKLAELQVLVCYHIVLL
;
A
#
# COMPACT_ATOMS: atom_id res chain seq x y z
N MET A 1 13.58 -32.71 19.75
CA MET A 1 12.26 -32.95 19.12
C MET A 1 11.36 -31.72 19.17
N ASP A 2 11.36 -30.92 20.25
CA ASP A 2 10.43 -29.78 20.41
C ASP A 2 10.63 -28.61 19.44
N ALA A 3 11.86 -28.34 19.00
CA ALA A 3 12.13 -27.28 18.02
C ALA A 3 11.48 -27.60 16.66
N ILE A 4 11.53 -28.87 16.24
CA ILE A 4 10.92 -29.34 15.00
C ILE A 4 9.39 -29.34 15.13
N ARG A 5 8.85 -29.69 16.30
CA ARG A 5 7.42 -29.60 16.61
C ARG A 5 6.92 -28.15 16.51
N LYS A 6 7.60 -27.21 17.15
CA LYS A 6 7.27 -25.77 17.06
C LYS A 6 7.33 -25.23 15.64
N GLN A 7 8.35 -25.61 14.87
CA GLN A 7 8.48 -25.16 13.48
C GLN A 7 7.38 -25.73 12.58
N LEU A 8 6.92 -26.95 12.86
CA LEU A 8 5.80 -27.59 12.18
C LEU A 8 4.44 -27.02 12.61
N ASP A 9 4.28 -26.65 13.88
CA ASP A 9 3.07 -25.98 14.40
C ASP A 9 2.90 -24.57 13.81
N VAL A 10 4.01 -23.88 13.54
CA VAL A 10 4.03 -22.60 12.79
C VAL A 10 3.63 -22.79 11.33
N LEU A 11 3.98 -23.93 10.72
CA LEU A 11 3.77 -24.17 9.29
C LEU A 11 2.39 -24.80 8.97
N MET A 12 1.87 -25.63 9.86
CA MET A 12 0.68 -26.47 9.63
C MET A 12 -0.40 -26.31 10.71
N GLY A 13 -0.20 -25.39 11.66
CA GLY A 13 -1.07 -25.18 12.81
C GLY A 13 -0.81 -26.17 13.95
N ALA A 14 -0.98 -25.70 15.19
CA ALA A 14 -0.81 -26.52 16.41
C ALA A 14 -1.76 -27.74 16.48
N ASN A 15 -2.79 -27.79 15.64
CA ASN A 15 -3.80 -28.85 15.61
C ASN A 15 -3.47 -30.03 14.66
N ARG A 16 -2.27 -30.07 14.06
CA ARG A 16 -1.93 -31.09 13.03
C ARG A 16 -1.84 -32.52 13.55
N ASN A 17 -1.43 -32.73 14.80
CA ASN A 17 -1.01 -34.06 15.24
C ASN A 17 -2.14 -34.94 15.78
N GLY A 18 -3.39 -34.47 15.87
CA GLY A 18 -4.47 -35.26 16.49
C GLY A 18 -4.25 -35.61 17.98
N ASP A 19 -3.05 -35.37 18.52
CA ASP A 19 -2.68 -35.33 19.94
C ASP A 19 -3.24 -34.05 20.57
N VAL A 20 -4.54 -33.85 20.43
CA VAL A 20 -5.30 -33.07 21.39
C VAL A 20 -5.38 -34.00 22.60
N THR A 21 -4.42 -33.90 23.52
CA THR A 21 -4.85 -34.01 24.92
C THR A 21 -5.98 -33.01 25.03
N GLU A 22 -7.22 -33.49 25.08
CA GLU A 22 -8.41 -32.69 25.29
C GLU A 22 -8.11 -31.81 26.49
N VAL A 23 -7.67 -30.59 26.23
CA VAL A 23 -7.53 -29.62 27.29
C VAL A 23 -8.96 -29.25 27.52
N ASN A 24 -9.56 -29.89 28.54
CA ASN A 24 -10.95 -29.78 28.97
C ASN A 24 -11.18 -28.36 29.51
N ARG A 25 -10.95 -27.38 28.65
CA ARG A 25 -11.13 -25.95 28.88
C ARG A 25 -12.51 -25.59 28.37
N LYS A 26 -13.22 -24.78 29.12
CA LYS A 26 -14.52 -24.23 28.70
C LYS A 26 -14.29 -22.84 28.13
N TYR A 27 -15.18 -22.39 27.24
CA TYR A 27 -15.09 -21.03 26.67
C TYR A 27 -15.16 -19.90 27.73
N PHE A 28 -15.63 -20.21 28.94
CA PHE A 28 -15.70 -19.30 30.08
C PHE A 28 -14.39 -19.09 30.84
N ASP A 29 -13.38 -19.92 30.58
CA ASP A 29 -12.14 -19.89 31.35
C ASP A 29 -11.40 -18.56 31.13
N ARG A 30 -10.75 -18.04 32.19
CA ARG A 30 -10.05 -16.75 32.15
C ARG A 30 -8.89 -16.72 31.15
N ASP A 31 -8.35 -17.89 30.84
CA ASP A 31 -7.23 -18.10 29.93
C ASP A 31 -7.68 -18.08 28.45
N VAL A 32 -8.98 -18.14 28.17
CA VAL A 32 -9.53 -18.10 26.81
C VAL A 32 -9.77 -16.65 26.38
N CYS A 33 -9.41 -16.34 25.14
CA CYS A 33 -9.54 -14.99 24.61
C CYS A 33 -10.99 -14.67 24.25
N ARG A 34 -11.69 -13.96 25.15
CA ARG A 34 -13.07 -13.47 24.91
C ARG A 34 -13.22 -12.67 23.61
N LEU A 35 -12.23 -11.86 23.27
CA LEU A 35 -12.25 -11.07 22.04
C LEU A 35 -12.28 -11.97 20.80
N PHE A 36 -11.40 -12.99 20.79
CA PHE A 36 -11.38 -14.01 19.74
C PHE A 36 -12.71 -14.77 19.65
N LEU A 37 -13.31 -15.13 20.80
CA LEU A 37 -14.63 -15.77 20.83
C LEU A 37 -15.73 -14.88 20.21
N SER A 38 -15.69 -13.56 20.47
CA SER A 38 -16.62 -12.59 19.87
C SER A 38 -16.33 -12.27 18.39
N GLY A 39 -15.25 -12.83 17.83
CA GLY A 39 -15.02 -12.86 16.38
C GLY A 39 -13.75 -12.14 15.91
N LEU A 40 -13.13 -11.26 16.71
CA LEU A 40 -11.82 -10.71 16.36
C LEU A 40 -10.91 -10.56 17.59
N CYS A 41 -9.62 -10.81 17.39
CA CYS A 41 -8.61 -10.46 18.38
C CYS A 41 -7.64 -9.42 17.80
N PRO A 42 -7.58 -8.20 18.37
CA PRO A 42 -6.65 -7.17 17.91
C PRO A 42 -5.17 -7.60 17.92
N HIS A 43 -4.78 -8.50 18.84
CA HIS A 43 -3.42 -9.07 18.89
C HIS A 43 -3.10 -9.93 17.67
N GLU A 44 -4.07 -10.68 17.16
CA GLU A 44 -3.87 -11.52 15.97
C GLU A 44 -3.92 -10.67 14.70
N LEU A 45 -4.83 -9.69 14.68
CA LEU A 45 -5.05 -8.84 13.52
C LEU A 45 -3.84 -7.95 13.17
N PHE A 46 -3.16 -7.43 14.20
CA PHE A 46 -2.04 -6.49 14.03
C PHE A 46 -0.66 -7.10 14.26
N GLN A 47 -0.55 -8.44 14.34
CA GLN A 47 0.74 -9.12 14.41
C GLN A 47 1.66 -8.76 13.24
N LEU A 48 2.93 -8.50 13.56
CA LEU A 48 3.97 -8.08 12.61
C LEU A 48 3.68 -6.75 11.91
N THR A 49 2.90 -5.88 12.55
CA THR A 49 2.62 -4.52 12.05
C THR A 49 3.19 -3.45 12.97
N LYS A 50 3.10 -2.18 12.55
CA LYS A 50 3.47 -1.03 13.40
C LYS A 50 2.58 -0.91 14.67
N MET A 51 1.44 -1.59 14.70
CA MET A 51 0.49 -1.62 15.81
C MET A 51 0.55 -2.95 16.58
N ASP A 52 1.62 -3.73 16.40
CA ASP A 52 1.75 -5.05 17.02
C ASP A 52 1.84 -4.94 18.55
N MET A 53 0.92 -5.63 19.22
CA MET A 53 0.85 -5.73 20.69
C MET A 53 1.50 -7.02 21.21
N GLY A 54 2.15 -7.78 20.33
CA GLY A 54 2.68 -9.10 20.59
C GLY A 54 1.63 -10.21 20.46
N PRO A 55 2.07 -11.48 20.55
CA PRO A 55 1.18 -12.63 20.51
C PRO A 55 0.15 -12.55 21.65
N CYS A 56 -1.07 -13.02 21.40
CA CYS A 56 -2.11 -12.97 22.41
C CYS A 56 -1.69 -13.84 23.62
N PRO A 57 -1.79 -13.31 24.87
CA PRO A 57 -1.48 -14.10 26.06
C PRO A 57 -2.55 -15.17 26.35
N LYS A 58 -3.68 -15.14 25.65
CA LYS A 58 -4.84 -16.01 25.86
C LYS A 58 -4.97 -17.03 24.73
N VAL A 59 -5.65 -18.13 25.02
CA VAL A 59 -5.88 -19.23 24.08
C VAL A 59 -6.91 -18.82 23.03
N HIS A 60 -6.55 -19.00 21.75
CA HIS A 60 -7.44 -18.90 20.60
C HIS A 60 -7.74 -20.34 20.12
N SER A 61 -9.01 -20.73 20.12
CA SER A 61 -9.45 -22.04 19.61
C SER A 61 -10.79 -21.88 18.90
N LEU A 62 -10.86 -22.34 17.65
CA LEU A 62 -12.08 -22.29 16.85
C LEU A 62 -13.19 -23.17 17.42
N GLN A 63 -12.83 -24.28 18.09
CA GLN A 63 -13.80 -25.15 18.78
C GLN A 63 -14.52 -24.39 19.90
N LEU A 64 -13.76 -23.69 20.75
CA LEU A 64 -14.33 -22.89 21.85
C LEU A 64 -15.16 -21.70 21.33
N ARG A 65 -14.76 -21.13 20.20
CA ARG A 65 -15.53 -20.06 19.53
C ARG A 65 -16.90 -20.56 19.08
N LYS A 66 -16.97 -21.75 18.46
CA LYS A 66 -18.24 -22.36 18.08
C LYS A 66 -19.15 -22.64 19.27
N GLU A 67 -18.60 -23.18 20.36
CA GLU A 67 -19.37 -23.41 21.60
C GLU A 67 -19.93 -22.10 22.18
N TYR A 68 -19.14 -21.03 22.16
CA TYR A 68 -19.57 -19.70 22.58
C TYR A 68 -20.64 -19.13 21.64
N GLU A 69 -20.51 -19.28 20.33
CA GLU A 69 -21.51 -18.82 19.36
C GLU A 69 -22.87 -19.52 19.57
N GLU A 70 -22.85 -20.82 19.90
CA GLU A 70 -24.06 -21.56 20.28
C GLU A 70 -24.67 -21.08 21.61
N ALA A 71 -23.83 -20.74 22.60
CA ALA A 71 -24.28 -20.19 23.87
C ALA A 71 -24.84 -18.77 23.73
N LYS A 72 -24.22 -17.95 22.88
CA LYS A 72 -24.65 -16.62 22.49
C LYS A 72 -26.01 -16.67 21.79
N ALA A 73 -26.21 -17.62 20.87
CA ALA A 73 -27.49 -17.84 20.20
C ALA A 73 -28.61 -18.22 21.19
N LYS A 74 -28.27 -18.87 22.30
CA LYS A 74 -29.20 -19.19 23.41
C LYS A 74 -29.40 -18.01 24.38
N GLY A 75 -28.68 -16.90 24.21
CA GLY A 75 -28.74 -15.72 25.07
C GLY A 75 -28.12 -15.90 26.45
N VAL A 76 -27.27 -16.92 26.64
CA VAL A 76 -26.67 -17.23 27.95
C VAL A 76 -25.53 -16.26 28.26
N ASP A 77 -24.68 -15.97 27.27
CA ASP A 77 -23.50 -15.11 27.41
C ASP A 77 -23.32 -14.19 26.23
N ASN A 78 -22.82 -12.98 26.50
CA ASN A 78 -22.52 -11.99 25.48
C ASN A 78 -21.28 -11.16 25.84
N TYR A 79 -20.18 -11.45 25.16
CA TYR A 79 -18.91 -10.71 25.21
C TYR A 79 -18.78 -9.67 24.09
N ASP A 80 -19.85 -9.37 23.35
CA ASP A 80 -19.80 -8.39 22.26
C ASP A 80 -19.54 -6.98 22.77
N ARG A 81 -20.04 -6.61 23.95
CA ARG A 81 -19.76 -5.30 24.57
C ARG A 81 -18.28 -5.11 24.88
N ASP A 82 -17.64 -6.13 25.45
CA ASP A 82 -16.20 -6.11 25.72
C ASP A 82 -15.41 -5.93 24.42
N LEU A 83 -15.87 -6.56 23.33
CA LEU A 83 -15.26 -6.43 22.02
C LEU A 83 -15.45 -5.02 21.45
N GLU A 84 -16.69 -4.52 21.47
CA GLU A 84 -17.09 -3.19 21.01
C GLU A 84 -16.23 -2.10 21.67
N ASP A 85 -16.11 -2.13 23.00
CA ASP A 85 -15.31 -1.16 23.76
C ASP A 85 -13.82 -1.19 23.37
N VAL A 86 -13.28 -2.36 23.03
CA VAL A 86 -11.88 -2.49 22.60
C VAL A 86 -11.69 -1.97 21.18
N ILE A 87 -12.57 -2.33 20.25
CA ILE A 87 -12.45 -1.88 18.85
C ILE A 87 -12.75 -0.40 18.67
N ASP A 88 -13.72 0.14 19.41
CA ASP A 88 -14.06 1.57 19.37
C ASP A 88 -12.87 2.41 19.83
N ARG A 89 -12.19 1.99 20.91
CA ARG A 89 -10.93 2.63 21.36
C ARG A 89 -9.86 2.64 20.26
N LEU A 90 -9.68 1.52 19.55
CA LEU A 90 -8.71 1.43 18.45
C LEU A 90 -9.09 2.34 17.26
N ILE A 91 -10.37 2.42 16.93
CA ILE A 91 -10.88 3.29 15.87
C ILE A 91 -10.67 4.76 16.26
N VAL A 92 -11.05 5.15 17.47
CA VAL A 92 -10.87 6.52 17.97
C VAL A 92 -9.39 6.93 17.97
N GLU A 93 -8.47 6.02 18.32
CA GLU A 93 -7.04 6.29 18.22
C GLU A 93 -6.56 6.46 16.78
N CYS A 94 -7.06 5.65 15.85
CA CYS A 94 -6.75 5.74 14.43
C CYS A 94 -7.29 7.03 13.82
N ASP A 95 -8.56 7.37 14.09
CA ASP A 95 -9.21 8.59 13.62
C ASP A 95 -8.50 9.83 14.16
N ARG A 96 -8.10 9.84 15.43
CA ARG A 96 -7.27 10.92 15.98
C ARG A 96 -5.93 11.06 15.24
N LYS A 97 -5.32 9.96 14.80
CA LYS A 97 -4.08 10.01 13.98
C LYS A 97 -4.38 10.56 12.59
N ILE A 98 -5.47 10.13 11.96
CA ILE A 98 -5.93 10.62 10.65
C ILE A 98 -6.22 12.13 10.71
N THR A 99 -7.01 12.60 11.68
CA THR A 99 -7.31 14.04 11.83
C THR A 99 -6.05 14.88 12.03
N ARG A 100 -5.08 14.39 12.83
CA ARG A 100 -3.79 15.09 12.98
C ARG A 100 -2.97 15.10 11.69
N ALA A 101 -2.97 14.01 10.93
CA ALA A 101 -2.27 13.93 9.65
C ALA A 101 -2.90 14.86 8.60
N LEU A 102 -4.25 14.87 8.52
CA LEU A 102 -5.00 15.78 7.65
C LEU A 102 -4.75 17.25 8.03
N LYS A 103 -4.74 17.58 9.34
CA LYS A 103 -4.44 18.94 9.79
C LYS A 103 -3.04 19.39 9.38
N ARG A 104 -2.03 18.52 9.53
CA ARG A 104 -0.65 18.81 9.09
C ARG A 104 -0.58 19.08 7.58
N LEU A 105 -1.25 18.26 6.78
CA LEU A 105 -1.33 18.47 5.33
C LEU A 105 -2.07 19.76 4.96
N ALA A 106 -3.10 20.14 5.71
CA ALA A 106 -3.83 21.38 5.49
C ALA A 106 -3.00 22.63 5.84
N ASP A 107 -2.20 22.56 6.89
CA ASP A 107 -1.31 23.65 7.30
C ASP A 107 -0.15 23.84 6.29
N GLU A 108 0.34 22.75 5.66
CA GLU A 108 1.40 22.77 4.65
C GLU A 108 0.87 23.15 3.25
N ASP A 109 -0.27 22.58 2.82
CA ASP A 109 -0.88 22.79 1.50
C ASP A 109 -2.42 22.73 1.57
N ALA A 110 -3.07 23.88 1.70
CA ALA A 110 -4.54 23.97 1.75
C ALA A 110 -5.26 23.37 0.52
N LYS A 111 -4.57 23.26 -0.63
CA LYS A 111 -5.06 22.58 -1.85
C LYS A 111 -4.79 21.07 -1.87
N ALA A 112 -3.82 20.58 -1.09
CA ALA A 112 -3.60 19.14 -0.89
C ALA A 112 -4.55 18.54 0.17
N ALA A 113 -5.21 19.40 0.94
CA ALA A 113 -6.24 19.04 1.93
C ALA A 113 -7.58 18.62 1.32
N ILE A 114 -7.71 18.54 -0.01
CA ILE A 114 -8.85 17.88 -0.64
C ILE A 114 -8.58 16.38 -0.52
N ALA A 115 -9.02 15.81 0.59
CA ALA A 115 -9.00 14.38 0.83
C ALA A 115 -9.84 13.71 -0.27
N ILE A 116 -9.17 12.99 -1.17
CA ILE A 116 -9.85 11.96 -1.93
C ILE A 116 -10.14 10.88 -0.89
N SER A 117 -11.42 10.74 -0.52
CA SER A 117 -11.89 9.71 0.38
C SER A 117 -11.62 8.36 -0.27
N VAL A 118 -10.59 7.67 0.23
CA VAL A 118 -10.24 6.33 -0.24
C VAL A 118 -11.45 5.40 -0.06
N SER A 119 -12.25 5.61 0.99
CA SER A 119 -13.52 4.91 1.21
C SER A 119 -14.52 5.08 0.06
N ASP A 120 -14.73 6.30 -0.44
CA ASP A 120 -15.77 6.54 -1.46
C ASP A 120 -15.34 6.06 -2.85
N VAL A 121 -14.05 6.17 -3.18
CA VAL A 121 -13.51 5.77 -4.48
C VAL A 121 -13.39 4.24 -4.60
N THR A 122 -13.23 3.54 -3.49
CA THR A 122 -12.96 2.09 -3.48
C THR A 122 -14.18 1.23 -3.17
N GLN A 123 -15.35 1.81 -2.86
CA GLN A 123 -16.59 1.09 -2.60
C GLN A 123 -17.44 0.86 -3.86
N THR A 124 -16.85 0.24 -4.89
CA THR A 124 -17.65 -0.22 -6.04
C THR A 124 -18.39 -1.52 -5.72
N GLU A 125 -19.51 -1.76 -6.40
CA GLU A 125 -20.33 -2.97 -6.23
C GLU A 125 -19.48 -4.25 -6.39
N GLU A 126 -18.55 -4.27 -7.33
CA GLU A 126 -17.63 -5.39 -7.52
C GLU A 126 -16.71 -5.65 -6.32
N ILE A 127 -16.24 -4.60 -5.64
CA ILE A 127 -15.34 -4.73 -4.48
C ILE A 127 -16.13 -5.19 -3.25
N ILE A 128 -17.37 -4.73 -3.11
CA ILE A 128 -18.29 -5.18 -2.06
C ILE A 128 -18.61 -6.67 -2.27
N GLU A 129 -18.93 -7.09 -3.49
CA GLU A 129 -19.17 -8.50 -3.81
C GLU A 129 -17.93 -9.35 -3.60
N LEU A 130 -16.73 -8.90 -4.01
CA LEU A 130 -15.49 -9.61 -3.70
C LEU A 130 -15.27 -9.75 -2.19
N SER A 131 -15.56 -8.72 -1.41
CA SER A 131 -15.43 -8.76 0.05
C SER A 131 -16.41 -9.76 0.67
N LYS A 132 -17.63 -9.86 0.14
CA LYS A 132 -18.63 -10.85 0.55
C LYS A 132 -18.21 -12.28 0.22
N VAL A 133 -17.69 -12.52 -0.99
CA VAL A 133 -17.18 -13.85 -1.39
C VAL A 133 -15.97 -14.25 -0.55
N ILE A 134 -15.05 -13.30 -0.25
CA ILE A 134 -13.92 -13.53 0.66
C ILE A 134 -14.40 -13.98 2.04
N ARG A 135 -15.43 -13.33 2.61
CA ARG A 135 -16.00 -13.74 3.90
C ARG A 135 -16.58 -15.14 3.84
N GLN A 136 -17.41 -15.43 2.83
CA GLN A 136 -18.01 -16.75 2.66
C GLN A 136 -16.94 -17.86 2.54
N LYS A 137 -15.84 -17.59 1.85
CA LYS A 137 -14.74 -18.54 1.68
C LYS A 137 -13.89 -18.72 2.94
N LEU A 138 -13.76 -17.67 3.75
CA LEU A 138 -13.17 -17.79 5.09
C LEU A 138 -14.03 -18.66 6.00
N ASP A 139 -15.36 -18.50 5.97
CA ASP A 139 -16.28 -19.34 6.74
C ASP A 139 -16.19 -20.82 6.28
N GLU A 140 -16.06 -21.08 4.97
CA GLU A 140 -15.83 -22.43 4.42
C GLU A 140 -14.50 -23.03 4.92
N ALA A 141 -13.45 -22.22 5.02
CA ALA A 141 -12.15 -22.64 5.55
C ALA A 141 -12.23 -22.97 7.05
N ASP A 142 -12.94 -22.17 7.84
CA ASP A 142 -13.16 -22.41 9.26
C ASP A 142 -13.99 -23.68 9.48
N GLN A 143 -15.03 -23.90 8.68
CA GLN A 143 -15.81 -25.14 8.72
C GLN A 143 -14.97 -26.36 8.36
N SER A 144 -14.11 -26.25 7.34
CA SER A 144 -13.20 -27.32 6.93
C SER A 144 -12.18 -27.65 8.03
N ASP A 145 -11.73 -26.65 8.81
CA ASP A 145 -10.86 -26.85 9.97
C ASP A 145 -11.57 -27.63 11.08
N LEU A 146 -12.82 -27.27 11.40
CA LEU A 146 -13.65 -27.96 12.39
C LEU A 146 -13.93 -29.41 12.02
N GLU A 147 -14.08 -29.70 10.72
CA GLU A 147 -14.29 -31.05 10.19
C GLU A 147 -12.97 -31.84 10.02
N GLY A 148 -11.82 -31.22 10.28
CA GLY A 148 -10.50 -31.84 10.14
C GLY A 148 -10.06 -32.08 8.69
N LYS A 149 -10.72 -31.43 7.71
CA LYS A 149 -10.42 -31.57 6.27
C LYS A 149 -9.33 -30.59 5.84
N THR A 150 -8.08 -30.88 6.20
CA THR A 150 -6.92 -29.99 5.97
C THR A 150 -6.74 -29.59 4.51
N ASP A 151 -6.94 -30.51 3.57
CA ASP A 151 -6.69 -30.25 2.14
C ASP A 151 -7.75 -29.32 1.50
N LEU A 152 -8.98 -29.34 2.03
CA LEU A 152 -10.03 -28.40 1.61
C LEU A 152 -9.78 -27.02 2.23
N LYS A 153 -9.37 -26.98 3.50
CA LYS A 153 -8.97 -25.73 4.18
C LYS A 153 -7.86 -25.00 3.42
N ILE A 154 -6.78 -25.71 3.06
CA ILE A 154 -5.64 -25.11 2.35
C ILE A 154 -6.11 -24.50 1.02
N ARG A 155 -6.90 -25.24 0.23
CA ARG A 155 -7.45 -24.74 -1.04
C ARG A 155 -8.37 -23.52 -0.86
N ALA A 156 -9.25 -23.55 0.15
CA ALA A 156 -10.12 -22.42 0.45
C ALA A 156 -9.31 -21.16 0.83
N LEU A 157 -8.24 -21.32 1.61
CA LEU A 157 -7.35 -20.21 1.96
C LEU A 157 -6.56 -19.67 0.76
N GLU A 158 -6.11 -20.54 -0.14
CA GLU A 158 -5.47 -20.12 -1.41
C GLU A 158 -6.41 -19.27 -2.27
N GLU A 159 -7.68 -19.71 -2.42
CA GLU A 159 -8.72 -18.95 -3.12
C GLU A 159 -8.99 -17.58 -2.45
N VAL A 160 -9.00 -17.55 -1.11
CA VAL A 160 -9.13 -16.29 -0.34
C VAL A 160 -8.00 -15.32 -0.64
N GLU A 161 -6.75 -15.79 -0.65
CA GLU A 161 -5.60 -14.93 -0.93
C GLU A 161 -5.62 -14.43 -2.39
N GLU A 162 -6.02 -15.26 -3.35
CA GLU A 162 -6.19 -14.83 -4.75
C GLU A 162 -7.25 -13.73 -4.88
N MET A 163 -8.39 -13.87 -4.19
CA MET A 163 -9.44 -12.86 -4.20
C MET A 163 -9.02 -11.58 -3.47
N ARG A 164 -8.23 -11.68 -2.39
CA ARG A 164 -7.69 -10.52 -1.67
C ARG A 164 -6.74 -9.72 -2.57
N ILE A 165 -5.89 -10.38 -3.33
CA ILE A 165 -5.01 -9.74 -4.33
C ILE A 165 -5.86 -9.03 -5.39
N LYS A 166 -6.81 -9.73 -6.01
CA LYS A 166 -7.72 -9.13 -7.00
C LYS A 166 -8.47 -7.92 -6.47
N ARG A 167 -8.91 -7.97 -5.21
CA ARG A 167 -9.58 -6.84 -4.55
C ARG A 167 -8.61 -5.66 -4.37
N ALA A 168 -7.41 -5.91 -3.87
CA ALA A 168 -6.39 -4.88 -3.66
C ALA A 168 -5.98 -4.21 -4.98
N ASP A 169 -5.79 -4.99 -6.05
CA ASP A 169 -5.46 -4.48 -7.39
C ASP A 169 -6.59 -3.58 -7.92
N LYS A 170 -7.86 -4.00 -7.79
CA LYS A 170 -9.01 -3.18 -8.19
C LYS A 170 -9.09 -1.87 -7.39
N GLN A 171 -8.90 -1.93 -6.08
CA GLN A 171 -8.89 -0.73 -5.22
C GLN A 171 -7.76 0.22 -5.63
N SER A 172 -6.58 -0.33 -5.94
CA SER A 172 -5.44 0.42 -6.43
C SER A 172 -5.71 1.13 -7.75
N MET A 173 -6.24 0.41 -8.74
CA MET A 173 -6.58 0.97 -10.05
C MET A 173 -7.57 2.13 -9.95
N LEU A 174 -8.62 1.99 -9.12
CA LEU A 174 -9.63 3.04 -8.91
C LEU A 174 -9.04 4.26 -8.21
N LEU A 175 -8.19 4.05 -7.19
CA LEU A 175 -7.56 5.15 -6.49
C LEU A 175 -6.57 5.90 -7.42
N LEU A 176 -5.83 5.17 -8.25
CA LEU A 176 -4.93 5.77 -9.22
C LEU A 176 -5.67 6.56 -10.30
N ASP A 177 -6.81 6.06 -10.78
CA ASP A 177 -7.68 6.80 -11.70
C ASP A 177 -8.21 8.09 -11.05
N ALA A 178 -8.61 8.05 -9.78
CA ALA A 178 -9.01 9.24 -9.03
C ALA A 178 -7.84 10.24 -8.87
N PHE A 179 -6.63 9.77 -8.56
CA PHE A 179 -5.42 10.59 -8.50
C PHE A 179 -5.08 11.24 -9.84
N ASN A 180 -5.23 10.51 -10.95
CA ASN A 180 -5.01 11.03 -12.28
C ASN A 180 -6.05 12.09 -12.69
N LYS A 181 -7.32 11.87 -12.34
CA LYS A 181 -8.41 12.85 -12.55
C LYS A 181 -8.19 14.13 -11.74
N ASP A 182 -7.81 14.02 -10.47
CA ASP A 182 -7.48 15.16 -9.62
C ASP A 182 -6.24 15.92 -10.15
N ARG A 183 -5.24 15.21 -10.65
CA ARG A 183 -4.10 15.83 -11.33
C ARG A 183 -4.51 16.60 -12.59
N ALA A 184 -5.44 16.06 -13.37
CA ALA A 184 -5.92 16.69 -14.60
C ALA A 184 -6.84 17.90 -14.35
N SER A 185 -7.54 17.94 -13.22
CA SER A 185 -8.43 19.04 -12.84
C SER A 185 -7.69 20.22 -12.20
N LEU A 186 -6.49 20.00 -11.65
CA LEU A 186 -5.63 21.08 -11.18
C LEU A 186 -5.19 21.95 -12.38
N PRO A 187 -5.19 23.29 -12.25
CA PRO A 187 -4.63 24.16 -13.27
C PRO A 187 -3.21 23.70 -13.54
N GLN A 188 -2.92 23.28 -14.78
CA GLN A 188 -1.53 23.14 -15.18
C GLN A 188 -0.88 24.50 -14.92
N PRO A 189 0.36 24.55 -14.42
CA PRO A 189 1.15 25.76 -14.56
C PRO A 189 0.96 26.19 -16.01
N LEU A 190 0.63 27.47 -16.23
CA LEU A 190 0.63 28.04 -17.58
C LEU A 190 1.83 27.42 -18.28
N PRO A 191 1.66 26.76 -19.45
CA PRO A 191 2.82 26.30 -20.18
C PRO A 191 3.75 27.50 -20.21
N ASN A 192 5.00 27.31 -19.77
CA ASN A 192 6.01 28.36 -19.84
C ASN A 192 5.75 29.09 -21.16
N PRO A 193 5.59 30.43 -21.14
CA PRO A 193 5.22 31.18 -22.34
C PRO A 193 6.00 30.56 -23.49
N PRO A 194 5.32 30.12 -24.58
CA PRO A 194 5.93 29.29 -25.62
C PRO A 194 7.30 29.88 -25.84
N PRO A 195 8.40 29.10 -25.65
CA PRO A 195 9.74 29.64 -25.49
C PRO A 195 9.84 30.74 -26.52
N LEU A 196 9.94 31.99 -26.05
CA LEU A 196 9.86 33.20 -26.88
C LEU A 196 10.48 32.82 -28.19
N ALA A 197 9.65 32.78 -29.26
CA ALA A 197 9.98 32.14 -30.54
C ALA A 197 11.48 32.27 -30.73
N PRO A 198 12.26 31.16 -30.78
CA PRO A 198 13.70 31.22 -30.63
C PRO A 198 14.16 32.42 -31.43
N LEU A 199 14.69 33.45 -30.73
CA LEU A 199 15.36 34.55 -31.41
C LEU A 199 16.18 33.88 -32.49
N PRO A 200 15.95 34.21 -33.78
CA PRO A 200 16.37 33.37 -34.89
C PRO A 200 17.78 32.94 -34.58
N MET A 201 17.95 31.64 -34.28
CA MET A 201 19.24 31.10 -33.93
C MET A 201 20.13 31.58 -35.06
N LEU A 202 21.15 32.39 -34.74
CA LEU A 202 22.21 32.59 -35.70
C LEU A 202 22.72 31.17 -35.93
N ALA A 203 22.35 30.63 -37.09
CA ALA A 203 22.90 29.39 -37.59
C ALA A 203 24.42 29.52 -37.42
N PRO A 204 25.12 28.48 -36.94
CA PRO A 204 26.57 28.49 -37.02
C PRO A 204 26.90 28.81 -38.49
N ASP A 205 27.66 29.89 -38.71
CA ASP A 205 27.93 30.43 -40.04
C ASP A 205 28.19 29.25 -41.00
N ALA A 206 27.40 29.10 -42.07
CA ALA A 206 27.46 27.92 -42.95
C ALA A 206 28.90 27.61 -43.41
N ARG A 207 29.71 28.68 -43.54
CA ARG A 207 31.15 28.66 -43.80
C ARG A 207 31.98 27.90 -42.76
N THR A 208 31.66 28.04 -41.47
CA THR A 208 32.35 27.39 -40.35
C THR A 208 32.04 25.89 -40.34
N GLN A 209 30.82 25.50 -40.69
CA GLN A 209 30.41 24.11 -40.77
C GLN A 209 30.99 23.39 -42.00
N GLU A 210 31.12 24.11 -43.13
CA GLU A 210 31.85 23.65 -44.30
C GLU A 210 33.36 23.43 -44.01
N LEU A 211 34.00 24.37 -43.30
CA LEU A 211 35.41 24.25 -42.88
C LEU A 211 35.64 23.05 -41.93
N ILE A 212 34.69 22.77 -41.03
CA ILE A 212 34.75 21.59 -40.14
C ILE A 212 34.66 20.31 -40.98
N ASN A 213 33.72 20.23 -41.93
CA ASN A 213 33.57 19.05 -42.78
C ASN A 213 34.79 18.82 -43.68
N GLU A 214 35.40 19.90 -44.20
CA GLU A 214 36.64 19.81 -45.00
C GLU A 214 37.82 19.28 -44.16
N LYS A 215 37.94 19.71 -42.89
CA LYS A 215 38.98 19.25 -41.97
C LYS A 215 38.78 17.81 -41.52
N LEU A 216 37.54 17.37 -41.29
CA LEU A 216 37.21 15.98 -41.00
C LEU A 216 37.54 15.07 -42.19
N LYS A 217 37.19 15.49 -43.41
CA LYS A 217 37.52 14.73 -44.62
C LYS A 217 39.03 14.61 -44.84
N LYS A 218 39.79 15.69 -44.61
CA LYS A 218 41.26 15.65 -44.67
C LYS A 218 41.86 14.71 -43.62
N ALA A 219 41.26 14.61 -42.43
CA ALA A 219 41.72 13.66 -41.43
C ALA A 219 41.45 12.19 -41.83
N GLU A 220 40.32 11.92 -42.48
CA GLU A 220 40.01 10.61 -43.04
C GLU A 220 41.02 10.22 -44.12
N ASP A 221 41.27 11.10 -45.10
CA ASP A 221 42.22 10.86 -46.20
C ASP A 221 43.66 10.62 -45.69
N LEU A 222 44.10 11.37 -44.67
CA LEU A 222 45.41 11.19 -44.02
C LEU A 222 45.47 9.90 -43.19
N GLY A 223 44.34 9.51 -42.59
CA GLY A 223 44.18 8.23 -41.90
C GLY A 223 44.31 7.03 -42.84
N GLU A 224 43.71 7.11 -44.04
CA GLU A 224 43.83 6.08 -45.08
C GLU A 224 45.26 5.95 -45.63
N GLN A 225 46.02 7.04 -45.63
CA GLN A 225 47.44 7.07 -46.02
C GLN A 225 48.38 6.61 -44.90
N GLY A 226 47.86 6.31 -43.71
CA GLY A 226 48.63 5.80 -42.56
C GLY A 226 49.44 6.87 -41.81
N LEU A 227 49.20 8.17 -42.08
CA LEU A 227 49.86 9.30 -41.41
C LEU A 227 49.08 9.67 -40.15
N VAL A 228 49.21 8.84 -39.11
CA VAL A 228 48.41 8.90 -37.87
C VAL A 228 48.57 10.22 -37.12
N ASP A 229 49.79 10.74 -37.01
CA ASP A 229 50.06 11.97 -36.26
C ASP A 229 49.45 13.21 -36.93
N GLU A 230 49.44 13.25 -38.27
CA GLU A 230 48.87 14.37 -39.03
C GLU A 230 47.33 14.29 -39.06
N ALA A 231 46.77 13.09 -39.14
CA ALA A 231 45.33 12.85 -39.05
C ALA A 231 44.78 13.27 -37.69
N GLN A 232 45.47 12.94 -36.59
CA GLN A 232 45.07 13.36 -35.24
C GLN A 232 45.08 14.89 -35.09
N LYS A 233 46.10 15.56 -35.63
CA LYS A 233 46.18 17.02 -35.61
C LYS A 233 45.03 17.67 -36.41
N ALA A 234 44.67 17.10 -37.56
CA ALA A 234 43.55 17.60 -38.37
C ALA A 234 42.19 17.40 -37.67
N LEU A 235 42.00 16.31 -36.92
CA LEU A 235 40.83 16.11 -36.07
C LEU A 235 40.77 17.10 -34.91
N GLU A 236 41.90 17.35 -34.24
CA GLU A 236 41.97 18.32 -33.14
C GLU A 236 41.64 19.74 -33.61
N GLU A 237 42.09 20.13 -34.81
CA GLU A 237 41.71 21.38 -35.45
C GLU A 237 40.20 21.46 -35.76
N ALA A 238 39.58 20.36 -36.21
CA ALA A 238 38.14 20.28 -36.45
C ALA A 238 37.33 20.39 -35.15
N GLU A 239 37.81 19.77 -34.06
CA GLU A 239 37.20 19.86 -32.74
C GLU A 239 37.37 21.26 -32.10
N ALA A 240 38.50 21.92 -32.34
CA ALA A 240 38.73 23.30 -31.90
C ALA A 240 37.75 24.28 -32.58
N LEU A 241 37.53 24.11 -33.89
CA LEU A 241 36.51 24.86 -34.64
C LEU A 241 35.10 24.57 -34.12
N LYS A 242 34.83 23.33 -33.70
CA LYS A 242 33.56 22.93 -33.08
C LYS A 242 33.37 23.47 -31.66
N LYS A 243 34.46 23.73 -30.92
CA LYS A 243 34.44 24.37 -29.59
C LYS A 243 34.25 25.88 -29.64
N LEU A 244 34.65 26.54 -30.74
CA LEU A 244 34.41 27.96 -30.97
C LEU A 244 32.96 28.27 -31.36
N ALA A 245 32.21 27.27 -31.84
CA ALA A 245 30.75 27.34 -31.89
C ALA A 245 30.21 27.29 -30.44
N PRO A 246 29.29 28.18 -30.05
CA PRO A 246 28.81 28.24 -28.67
C PRO A 246 28.14 26.90 -28.30
N ARG A 247 28.79 26.15 -27.40
CA ARG A 247 28.17 25.00 -26.74
C ARG A 247 26.95 25.50 -25.97
N GLN A 248 25.78 24.93 -26.26
CA GLN A 248 24.76 24.81 -25.23
C GLN A 248 25.27 23.76 -24.25
N ASP A 249 25.82 24.19 -23.12
CA ASP A 249 25.89 23.33 -21.95
C ASP A 249 24.44 23.08 -21.47
N PRO A 250 24.00 21.83 -21.26
CA PRO A 250 22.81 21.58 -20.48
C PRO A 250 23.08 22.05 -19.05
N SER A 251 22.55 23.22 -18.71
CA SER A 251 22.31 23.74 -17.34
C SER A 251 23.22 23.15 -16.26
N ALA A 252 24.35 23.82 -16.02
CA ALA A 252 25.11 23.64 -14.79
C ALA A 252 24.33 24.22 -13.60
N ASP A 253 23.40 23.43 -13.06
CA ASP A 253 22.80 23.61 -11.73
C ASP A 253 22.79 22.28 -10.95
N SER A 254 23.88 21.51 -11.05
CA SER A 254 24.03 20.20 -10.37
C SER A 254 25.17 20.18 -9.33
N ALA A 255 25.47 21.31 -8.69
CA ALA A 255 26.57 21.39 -7.73
C ALA A 255 26.27 22.25 -6.49
N LYS A 256 25.11 22.06 -5.86
CA LYS A 256 24.89 22.32 -4.43
C LYS A 256 23.95 21.26 -3.82
N TYR A 257 24.39 20.01 -3.82
CA TYR A 257 23.75 18.94 -3.04
C TYR A 257 24.21 19.04 -1.58
N THR A 258 23.53 19.85 -0.77
CA THR A 258 23.45 19.58 0.67
C THR A 258 22.36 18.53 0.89
N ALA A 259 22.76 17.37 1.38
CA ALA A 259 21.92 16.18 1.65
C ALA A 259 20.80 16.39 2.70
N ALA A 260 20.47 17.65 3.05
CA ALA A 260 19.46 18.02 4.02
C ALA A 260 18.22 18.69 3.38
N ASP A 261 18.19 18.92 2.06
CA ASP A 261 17.08 19.58 1.33
C ASP A 261 16.32 18.66 0.35
N VAL A 262 16.49 17.33 0.46
CA VAL A 262 15.45 16.37 0.04
C VAL A 262 14.35 16.37 1.11
N ARG A 263 13.88 17.56 1.48
CA ARG A 263 12.76 17.77 2.40
C ARG A 263 11.53 17.88 1.54
N ILE A 264 10.72 16.82 1.47
CA ILE A 264 9.25 16.83 1.62
C ILE A 264 8.41 17.80 0.73
N THR A 265 8.96 18.68 -0.11
CA THR A 265 8.22 19.84 -0.63
C THR A 265 7.47 19.63 -1.95
N ASP A 266 7.43 18.43 -2.54
CA ASP A 266 6.66 18.25 -3.80
C ASP A 266 6.01 16.87 -4.01
N GLN A 267 6.10 15.96 -3.04
CA GLN A 267 5.24 14.78 -3.05
C GLN A 267 3.87 15.24 -2.56
N LYS A 268 2.93 15.48 -3.47
CA LYS A 268 1.52 15.72 -3.11
C LYS A 268 1.02 14.47 -2.38
N LEU A 269 1.07 14.51 -1.06
CA LEU A 269 0.63 13.41 -0.21
C LEU A 269 -0.89 13.52 0.04
N ARG A 270 -1.49 12.36 0.22
CA ARG A 270 -2.87 12.12 0.65
C ARG A 270 -2.83 11.19 1.86
N VAL A 271 -3.86 11.21 2.69
CA VAL A 271 -3.97 10.32 3.84
C VAL A 271 -5.10 9.32 3.58
N CYS A 272 -4.81 8.04 3.78
CA CYS A 272 -5.84 7.01 3.80
C CYS A 272 -6.74 7.20 5.05
N ASP A 273 -8.03 7.36 4.83
CA ASP A 273 -9.08 7.51 5.85
C ASP A 273 -9.37 6.22 6.65
N ILE A 274 -8.90 5.05 6.17
CA ILE A 274 -9.08 3.78 6.88
C ILE A 274 -7.97 3.58 7.93
N CYS A 275 -6.70 3.71 7.53
CA CYS A 275 -5.54 3.35 8.36
C CYS A 275 -4.56 4.50 8.63
N GLY A 276 -4.80 5.70 8.11
CA GLY A 276 -3.99 6.90 8.37
C GLY A 276 -2.60 6.91 7.73
N ALA A 277 -2.32 6.02 6.79
CA ALA A 277 -1.06 6.04 6.04
C ALA A 277 -1.03 7.18 5.02
N PHE A 278 0.14 7.75 4.80
CA PHE A 278 0.38 8.71 3.71
C PHE A 278 0.59 7.97 2.39
N LEU A 279 -0.16 8.38 1.37
CA LEU A 279 -0.09 7.90 -0.01
C LEU A 279 0.36 9.06 -0.90
N SER A 280 1.27 8.82 -1.84
CA SER A 280 1.64 9.84 -2.82
C SER A 280 0.72 9.76 -4.02
N VAL A 281 0.34 10.92 -4.56
CA VAL A 281 -0.37 11.00 -5.86
C VAL A 281 0.48 10.41 -7.00
N TYR A 282 1.80 10.31 -6.81
CA TYR A 282 2.74 9.75 -7.78
C TYR A 282 3.09 8.28 -7.52
N ASP A 283 2.35 7.60 -6.65
CA ASP A 283 2.61 6.18 -6.39
C ASP A 283 2.25 5.30 -7.57
N SER A 284 3.01 4.21 -7.73
CA SER A 284 2.71 3.17 -8.70
C SER A 284 1.55 2.31 -8.22
N ASP A 285 0.84 1.71 -9.16
CA ASP A 285 -0.26 0.78 -8.90
C ASP A 285 0.16 -0.34 -7.92
N ARG A 286 1.34 -0.94 -8.13
CA ARG A 286 1.87 -1.95 -7.21
C ARG A 286 2.00 -1.46 -5.77
N ARG A 287 2.48 -0.23 -5.55
CA ARG A 287 2.66 0.32 -4.19
C ARG A 287 1.32 0.59 -3.50
N LEU A 288 0.32 1.02 -4.26
CA LEU A 288 -1.04 1.21 -3.78
C LEU A 288 -1.72 -0.14 -3.49
N ALA A 289 -1.55 -1.14 -4.36
CA ALA A 289 -2.02 -2.51 -4.11
C ALA A 289 -1.40 -3.11 -2.85
N ASP A 290 -0.08 -2.95 -2.64
CA ASP A 290 0.60 -3.38 -1.41
C ASP A 290 0.03 -2.69 -0.15
N HIS A 291 -0.44 -1.44 -0.28
CA HIS A 291 -1.13 -0.74 0.79
C HIS A 291 -2.50 -1.35 1.11
N PHE A 292 -3.35 -1.57 0.09
CA PHE A 292 -4.69 -2.13 0.25
C PHE A 292 -4.68 -3.60 0.71
N GLY A 293 -3.72 -4.39 0.22
CA GLY A 293 -3.46 -5.76 0.67
C GLY A 293 -2.69 -5.84 2.00
N GLY A 294 -2.25 -4.70 2.54
CA GLY A 294 -1.45 -4.66 3.76
C GLY A 294 -2.25 -5.01 5.02
N LYS A 295 -1.63 -5.76 5.94
CA LYS A 295 -2.26 -6.18 7.21
C LYS A 295 -2.84 -5.03 8.04
N LEU A 296 -2.18 -3.87 8.07
CA LEU A 296 -2.69 -2.69 8.78
C LEU A 296 -3.99 -2.18 8.18
N HIS A 297 -4.03 -2.03 6.85
CA HIS A 297 -5.21 -1.53 6.15
C HIS A 297 -6.37 -2.52 6.30
N LEU A 298 -6.12 -3.79 5.99
CA LEU A 298 -7.08 -4.88 6.15
C LEU A 298 -7.59 -5.03 7.58
N GLY A 299 -6.71 -4.84 8.57
CA GLY A 299 -7.07 -4.90 9.99
C GLY A 299 -8.04 -3.80 10.41
N TYR A 300 -7.75 -2.55 10.04
CA TYR A 300 -8.68 -1.45 10.32
C TYR A 300 -9.99 -1.57 9.53
N MET A 301 -9.97 -2.11 8.31
CA MET A 301 -11.21 -2.42 7.58
C MET A 301 -12.08 -3.42 8.34
N GLN A 302 -11.50 -4.55 8.77
CA GLN A 302 -12.23 -5.58 9.53
C GLN A 302 -12.77 -5.05 10.86
N ILE A 303 -11.99 -4.24 11.56
CA ILE A 303 -12.42 -3.61 12.82
C ILE A 303 -13.62 -2.67 12.60
N ARG A 304 -13.55 -1.80 11.57
CA ARG A 304 -14.64 -0.85 11.26
C ARG A 304 -15.91 -1.58 10.83
N GLU A 305 -15.78 -2.62 10.00
CA GLU A 305 -16.91 -3.47 9.61
C GLU A 305 -17.51 -4.17 10.83
N LYS A 306 -16.66 -4.73 11.71
CA LYS A 306 -17.15 -5.40 12.91
C LYS A 306 -17.85 -4.47 13.88
N LEU A 307 -17.35 -3.23 14.04
CA LEU A 307 -18.03 -2.23 14.85
C LEU A 307 -19.41 -1.90 14.28
N ALA A 308 -19.53 -1.73 12.96
CA ALA A 308 -20.81 -1.48 12.31
C ALA A 308 -21.80 -2.64 12.53
N GLU A 309 -21.36 -3.89 12.42
CA GLU A 309 -22.19 -5.07 12.73
C GLU A 309 -22.71 -5.05 14.18
N LEU A 310 -21.82 -4.77 15.15
CA LEU A 310 -22.17 -4.76 16.57
C LEU A 310 -23.13 -3.61 16.91
N GLN A 311 -22.91 -2.42 16.36
CA GLN A 311 -23.77 -1.25 16.59
C GLN A 311 -25.18 -1.45 16.02
N VAL A 312 -25.30 -2.11 14.86
CA VAL A 312 -26.61 -2.46 14.30
C VAL A 312 -27.36 -3.41 15.23
N LEU A 313 -26.68 -4.44 15.76
CA LEU A 313 -27.26 -5.38 16.73
C LEU A 313 -27.76 -4.68 18.01
N VAL A 314 -27.00 -3.73 18.55
CA VAL A 314 -27.41 -2.96 19.74
C VAL A 314 -28.63 -2.07 19.44
N CYS A 315 -28.64 -1.40 18.29
CA CYS A 315 -29.79 -0.58 17.88
C CYS A 315 -31.06 -1.42 17.69
N TYR A 316 -30.99 -2.59 17.06
CA TYR A 316 -32.15 -3.48 16.95
C TYR A 316 -32.65 -3.95 18.32
N HIS A 317 -31.75 -4.23 19.26
CA HIS A 317 -32.12 -4.69 20.59
C HIS A 317 -32.74 -3.57 21.46
N ILE A 318 -32.38 -2.31 21.24
CA ILE A 318 -32.98 -1.14 21.90
C ILE A 318 -34.36 -0.81 21.29
N VAL A 319 -34.54 -0.98 19.99
CA VAL A 319 -35.80 -0.68 19.30
C VAL A 319 -36.89 -1.74 19.53
N LEU A 320 -36.50 -2.98 19.90
CA LEU A 320 -37.42 -4.08 20.22
C LEU A 320 -37.80 -4.19 21.72
N LEU A 321 -37.26 -3.32 22.58
CA LEU A 321 -37.59 -3.21 24.02
C LEU A 321 -38.47 -1.98 24.28
#